data_AF-A0A2N6DUU6-F1
#
_entry.id   AF-A0A2N6DUU6-F1
#
_cell.length_a   1.000
_cell.length_b   1.000
_cell.length_c   1.000
_cell.angle_alpha   90.00
_cell.angle_beta   90.00
_cell.angle_gamma   90.00
#
_symmetry.space_group_name_H-M   'P 1'
#
loop_
_entity.id
_entity.type
_entity.pdbx_description
1 polymer ?
#
loop_
_entity_poly.entity_id
_entity_poly.type
_entity_poly.pdbx_seq_one_letter_code
_entity_poly.pdbx_strand_id
1 'polypeptide(L)'
;MFVWDKSIQRIETDVTNVVQLFRSMRDVQMALPGLPVQESCAYLCQYRVGSEIATVAAFHMQKSQQLAFYVSQPSRVAENRADEMFDSGLGFVESMGFLLCDMDLGLHDEQDRSMLWESLPIFLGEGVGQQTATSSPQPAPVKKAVEPAKPTPPPAAKPQPSQPPPAATAVVQATPVTEKTVPVEPPHSPAAVQESGPEVDDSVDDLLAAVEALRAKRPGMQTRRRSIKPAEIQKRRIELRQNLGRILVSL
;
A
#
# COMPACT_ATOMS: atom_id res chain seq x y z
N MET A 1 3.05 -12.42 21.21
CA MET A 1 2.51 -11.03 21.29
C MET A 1 3.40 -10.13 20.44
N PHE A 2 2.87 -9.05 19.87
CA PHE A 2 3.64 -8.08 19.08
C PHE A 2 3.85 -6.78 19.86
N VAL A 3 5.07 -6.24 19.82
CA VAL A 3 5.47 -5.03 20.57
C VAL A 3 6.17 -4.07 19.63
N TRP A 4 5.81 -2.78 19.71
CA TRP A 4 6.43 -1.73 18.91
C TRP A 4 7.88 -1.53 19.32
N ASP A 5 8.79 -1.84 18.41
CA ASP A 5 10.20 -1.49 18.53
C ASP A 5 10.46 -0.17 17.78
N LYS A 6 10.80 0.88 18.55
CA LYS A 6 11.13 2.21 18.02
C LYS A 6 12.59 2.35 17.59
N SER A 7 13.43 1.33 17.80
CA SER A 7 14.81 1.31 17.33
C SER A 7 14.93 0.86 15.88
N ILE A 8 13.93 0.15 15.35
CA ILE A 8 13.87 -0.31 13.97
C ILE A 8 13.29 0.80 13.10
N GLN A 9 14.03 1.21 12.07
CA GLN A 9 13.60 2.19 11.06
C GLN A 9 13.38 1.56 9.68
N ARG A 10 13.94 0.36 9.45
CA ARG A 10 13.84 -0.44 8.22
C ARG A 10 14.27 -1.89 8.49
N ILE A 11 13.90 -2.80 7.59
CA ILE A 11 14.34 -4.19 7.60
C ILE A 11 15.65 -4.29 6.80
N GLU A 12 16.78 -4.25 7.49
CA GLU A 12 18.11 -4.42 6.89
C GLU A 12 18.39 -5.90 6.64
N THR A 13 17.79 -6.45 5.58
CA THR A 13 17.93 -7.86 5.22
C THR A 13 17.88 -8.02 3.71
N ASP A 14 18.78 -8.86 3.19
CA ASP A 14 18.80 -9.21 1.77
C ASP A 14 17.59 -10.07 1.39
N VAL A 15 17.12 -9.91 0.15
CA VAL A 15 15.90 -10.54 -0.35
C VAL A 15 15.97 -12.07 -0.37
N THR A 16 17.17 -12.67 -0.43
CA THR A 16 17.36 -14.13 -0.31
C THR A 16 16.98 -14.68 1.06
N ASN A 17 16.96 -13.84 2.10
CA ASN A 17 16.62 -14.21 3.46
C ASN A 17 15.15 -13.94 3.80
N VAL A 18 14.40 -13.22 2.94
CA VAL A 18 12.96 -13.02 3.12
C VAL A 18 12.23 -14.33 2.76
N VAL A 19 11.50 -14.87 3.74
CA VAL A 19 10.80 -16.15 3.64
C VAL A 19 9.38 -15.96 3.14
N GLN A 20 8.67 -14.99 3.74
CA GLN A 20 7.31 -14.59 3.36
C GLN A 20 7.17 -13.08 3.50
N LEU A 21 6.42 -12.47 2.57
CA LEU A 21 6.08 -11.06 2.63
C LEU A 21 4.64 -10.87 2.21
N PHE A 22 3.85 -10.31 3.11
CA PHE A 22 2.46 -9.98 2.89
C PHE A 22 2.26 -8.47 2.98
N ARG A 23 1.35 -7.94 2.16
CA ARG A 23 0.97 -6.52 2.13
C ARG A 23 -0.55 -6.38 2.24
N SER A 24 -1.03 -5.29 2.85
CA SER A 24 -2.45 -5.03 2.94
C SER A 24 -3.07 -4.77 1.57
N MET A 25 -4.23 -5.39 1.32
CA MET A 25 -4.99 -5.24 0.07
C MET A 25 -5.54 -3.82 -0.12
N ARG A 26 -5.73 -3.11 0.99
CA ARG A 26 -6.17 -1.71 1.07
C ARG A 26 -5.45 -1.00 2.21
N ASP A 27 -5.49 0.31 2.18
CA ASP A 27 -5.08 1.13 3.32
C ASP A 27 -6.23 1.23 4.33
N VAL A 28 -5.89 1.43 5.60
CA VAL A 28 -6.85 1.55 6.72
C VAL A 28 -6.51 2.81 7.51
N GLN A 29 -7.53 3.58 7.91
CA GLN A 29 -7.32 4.71 8.83
C GLN A 29 -7.03 4.17 10.23
N MET A 30 -5.84 4.46 10.74
CA MET A 30 -5.40 3.99 12.05
C MET A 30 -4.72 5.10 12.87
N ALA A 31 -4.70 4.89 14.18
CA ALA A 31 -4.05 5.75 15.16
C ALA A 31 -3.03 4.91 15.94
N LEU A 32 -1.74 5.18 15.75
CA LEU A 32 -0.67 4.54 16.53
C LEU A 32 -0.18 5.48 17.64
N PRO A 33 0.29 4.98 18.80
CA PRO A 33 0.55 5.83 19.95
C PRO A 33 1.60 6.93 19.70
N GLY A 34 1.19 8.20 19.70
CA GLY A 34 2.08 9.33 19.41
C GLY A 34 2.30 9.59 17.90
N LEU A 35 1.60 8.89 17.02
CA LEU A 35 1.48 9.22 15.59
C LEU A 35 0.07 9.75 15.29
N PRO A 36 -0.07 10.72 14.36
CA PRO A 36 -1.38 11.26 14.02
C PRO A 36 -2.23 10.25 13.24
N VAL A 37 -3.55 10.35 13.39
CA VAL A 37 -4.52 9.50 12.68
C VAL A 37 -4.43 9.74 11.18
N GLN A 38 -4.19 8.68 10.42
CA GLN A 38 -4.04 8.73 8.97
C GLN A 38 -4.26 7.35 8.35
N GLU A 39 -4.33 7.31 7.02
CA GLU A 39 -4.31 6.07 6.26
C GLU A 39 -2.93 5.43 6.36
N SER A 40 -2.90 4.13 6.59
CA SER A 40 -1.69 3.32 6.67
C SER A 40 -1.83 2.11 5.76
N CYS A 41 -0.71 1.67 5.19
CA CYS A 41 -0.56 0.35 4.59
C CYS A 41 0.11 -0.57 5.63
N ALA A 42 -0.30 -1.84 5.73
CA ALA A 42 0.35 -2.81 6.60
C ALA A 42 1.18 -3.81 5.79
N TYR A 43 2.30 -4.22 6.36
CA TYR A 43 3.16 -5.28 5.87
C TYR A 43 3.38 -6.30 6.98
N LEU A 44 3.44 -7.58 6.63
CA LEU A 44 3.88 -8.66 7.54
C LEU A 44 5.01 -9.40 6.84
N CYS A 45 6.20 -9.39 7.44
CA CYS A 45 7.41 -9.94 6.87
C CYS A 45 7.99 -11.00 7.80
N GLN A 46 8.38 -12.13 7.23
CA GLN A 46 9.27 -13.10 7.86
C GLN A 46 10.58 -13.18 7.11
N TYR A 47 11.67 -13.15 7.88
CA TYR A 47 13.01 -13.24 7.32
C TYR A 47 13.97 -13.98 8.26
N ARG A 48 14.97 -14.62 7.66
CA ARG A 48 16.01 -15.37 8.37
C ARG A 48 17.05 -14.42 8.96
N VAL A 49 17.46 -14.71 10.19
CA VAL A 49 18.56 -14.05 10.90
C VAL A 49 19.47 -15.14 11.46
N GLY A 50 20.46 -15.55 10.67
CA GLY A 50 21.25 -16.75 10.96
C GLY A 50 20.41 -18.01 10.78
N SER A 51 20.28 -18.81 11.85
CA SER A 51 19.46 -20.04 11.88
C SER A 51 18.04 -19.83 12.42
N GLU A 52 17.68 -18.60 12.77
CA GLU A 52 16.38 -18.25 13.35
C GLU A 52 15.55 -17.43 12.35
N ILE A 53 14.23 -17.42 12.52
CA ILE A 53 13.30 -16.59 11.76
C ILE A 53 12.73 -15.51 12.67
N ALA A 54 12.75 -14.27 12.19
CA ALA A 54 12.10 -13.12 12.82
C ALA A 54 10.76 -12.84 12.12
N THR A 55 9.72 -12.50 12.89
CA THR A 55 8.42 -12.07 12.35
C THR A 55 8.16 -10.62 12.75
N VAL A 56 7.93 -9.76 11.76
CA VAL A 56 7.74 -8.32 11.96
C VAL A 56 6.51 -7.84 11.18
N ALA A 57 5.59 -7.20 11.88
CA ALA A 57 4.52 -6.42 11.29
C ALA A 57 4.95 -4.95 11.20
N ALA A 58 4.76 -4.30 10.06
CA ALA A 58 5.16 -2.90 9.85
C ALA A 58 3.98 -2.09 9.30
N PHE A 59 3.73 -0.92 9.89
CA PHE A 59 2.69 0.00 9.46
C PHE A 59 3.32 1.25 8.83
N HIS A 60 3.07 1.45 7.53
CA HIS A 60 3.55 2.58 6.76
C HIS A 60 2.47 3.67 6.69
N MET A 61 2.74 4.79 7.34
CA MET A 61 1.82 5.90 7.55
C MET A 61 1.86 6.85 6.34
N GLN A 62 0.80 6.89 5.53
CA GLN A 62 0.86 7.45 4.16
C GLN A 62 1.10 8.97 4.09
N LYS A 63 0.65 9.76 5.07
CA LYS A 63 0.83 11.22 5.06
C LYS A 63 2.15 11.65 5.69
N SER A 64 2.59 10.99 6.77
CA SER A 64 3.86 11.30 7.44
C SER A 64 5.07 10.56 6.88
N GLN A 65 4.85 9.53 6.04
CA GLN A 65 5.90 8.66 5.48
C GLN A 65 6.79 8.00 6.56
N GLN A 66 6.16 7.71 7.71
CA GLN A 66 6.77 7.07 8.87
C GLN A 66 6.44 5.58 8.92
N LEU A 67 7.27 4.80 9.62
CA LEU A 67 7.15 3.35 9.74
C LEU A 67 7.13 2.94 11.22
N ALA A 68 6.10 2.21 11.61
CA ALA A 68 6.00 1.62 12.95
C ALA A 68 6.18 0.11 12.88
N PHE A 69 7.33 -0.38 13.36
CA PHE A 69 7.68 -1.80 13.37
C PHE A 69 7.26 -2.46 14.67
N TYR A 70 6.43 -3.49 14.57
CA TYR A 70 6.00 -4.34 15.66
C TYR A 70 6.67 -5.70 15.50
N VAL A 71 7.51 -6.06 16.47
CA VAL A 71 8.27 -7.31 16.47
C VAL A 71 7.52 -8.34 17.32
N SER A 72 7.55 -9.61 16.90
CA SER A 72 7.06 -10.72 17.71
C SER A 72 7.80 -10.82 19.05
N GLN A 73 7.17 -11.45 20.03
CA GLN A 73 7.79 -11.88 21.28
C GLN A 73 7.51 -13.37 21.48
N PRO A 74 8.55 -14.24 21.45
CA PRO A 74 9.97 -13.92 21.21
C PRO A 74 10.22 -13.32 19.81
N SER A 75 11.27 -12.49 19.69
CA SER A 75 11.58 -11.75 18.45
C SER A 75 12.23 -12.60 17.37
N ARG A 76 12.77 -13.75 17.77
CA ARG A 76 13.36 -14.77 16.89
C ARG A 76 12.92 -16.14 17.39
N VAL A 77 12.66 -17.05 16.46
CA VAL A 77 12.27 -18.43 16.72
C VAL A 77 13.03 -19.38 15.80
N ALA A 78 13.14 -20.64 16.20
CA ALA A 78 13.57 -21.70 15.29
C ALA A 78 12.55 -21.87 14.15
N GLU A 79 13.03 -22.32 12.99
CA GLU A 79 12.24 -22.43 11.75
C GLU A 79 10.95 -23.27 11.93
N ASN A 80 10.96 -24.29 12.80
CA ASN A 80 9.80 -25.12 13.13
C ASN A 80 8.69 -24.42 13.93
N ARG A 81 8.90 -23.17 14.37
CA ARG A 81 7.89 -22.31 15.02
C ARG A 81 7.63 -21.02 14.25
N ALA A 82 8.21 -20.88 13.04
CA ALA A 82 8.00 -19.72 12.22
C ALA A 82 6.52 -19.60 11.81
N ASP A 83 5.88 -20.69 11.38
CA ASP A 83 4.48 -20.69 10.96
C ASP A 83 3.54 -20.26 12.10
N GLU A 84 3.71 -20.80 13.33
CA GLU A 84 2.95 -20.38 14.52
C GLU A 84 3.09 -18.86 14.81
N MET A 85 4.28 -18.31 14.56
CA MET A 85 4.54 -16.88 14.74
C MET A 85 4.03 -16.03 13.57
N PHE A 86 3.96 -16.59 12.37
CA PHE A 86 3.31 -15.97 11.21
C PHE A 86 1.82 -15.83 11.46
N ASP A 87 1.13 -16.91 11.84
CA ASP A 87 -0.31 -16.92 12.15
C ASP A 87 -0.64 -15.94 13.29
N SER A 88 0.21 -15.88 14.33
CA SER A 88 0.06 -14.86 15.38
C SER A 88 0.27 -13.44 14.87
N GLY A 89 1.06 -13.22 13.82
CA GLY A 89 1.29 -11.93 13.17
C GLY A 89 0.14 -11.54 12.26
N LEU A 90 -0.40 -12.50 11.52
CA LEU A 90 -1.58 -12.34 10.67
C LEU A 90 -2.78 -11.92 11.54
N GLY A 91 -3.11 -12.70 12.58
CA GLY A 91 -4.19 -12.36 13.50
C GLY A 91 -3.99 -11.02 14.25
N PHE A 92 -2.74 -10.63 14.53
CA PHE A 92 -2.43 -9.32 15.08
C PHE A 92 -2.73 -8.18 14.10
N VAL A 93 -2.29 -8.29 12.84
CA VAL A 93 -2.54 -7.28 11.80
C VAL A 93 -4.03 -7.23 11.40
N GLU A 94 -4.70 -8.38 11.32
CA GLU A 94 -6.15 -8.48 11.10
C GLU A 94 -6.97 -7.86 12.23
N SER A 95 -6.53 -7.98 13.49
CA SER A 95 -7.19 -7.33 14.63
C SER A 95 -7.18 -5.79 14.54
N MET A 96 -6.30 -5.21 13.72
CA MET A 96 -6.29 -3.76 13.41
C MET A 96 -7.14 -3.40 12.17
N GLY A 97 -7.83 -4.36 11.55
CA GLY A 97 -8.74 -4.15 10.43
C GLY A 97 -8.12 -4.28 9.03
N PHE A 98 -6.86 -4.72 8.94
CA PHE A 98 -6.20 -5.02 7.67
C PHE A 98 -6.57 -6.40 7.15
N LEU A 99 -6.66 -6.54 5.84
CA LEU A 99 -6.64 -7.84 5.16
C LEU A 99 -5.33 -7.90 4.36
N LEU A 100 -4.55 -8.95 4.58
CA LEU A 100 -3.25 -9.15 3.95
C LEU A 100 -3.36 -10.08 2.74
N CYS A 101 -2.49 -9.85 1.76
CA CYS A 101 -2.25 -10.74 0.63
C CYS A 101 -0.76 -11.06 0.55
N ASP A 102 -0.42 -12.30 0.22
CA ASP A 102 0.96 -12.67 -0.13
C ASP A 102 1.41 -11.84 -1.33
N MET A 103 2.69 -11.44 -1.33
CA MET A 103 3.35 -10.79 -2.47
C MET A 103 4.04 -11.78 -3.40
N ASP A 104 3.93 -13.10 -3.13
CA ASP A 104 4.40 -14.18 -4.00
C ASP A 104 5.90 -14.05 -4.37
N LEU A 105 6.74 -13.55 -3.45
CA LEU A 105 8.18 -13.29 -3.70
C LEU A 105 8.93 -14.50 -4.30
N GLY A 106 8.52 -15.72 -3.95
CA GLY A 106 9.10 -16.96 -4.50
C GLY A 106 8.67 -17.33 -5.94
N LEU A 107 7.70 -16.61 -6.52
CA LEU A 107 7.26 -16.77 -7.92
C LEU A 107 7.93 -15.80 -8.89
N HIS A 108 8.59 -14.76 -8.37
CA HIS A 108 9.40 -13.82 -9.14
C HIS A 108 10.78 -14.40 -9.44
N ASP A 109 11.43 -13.91 -10.51
CA ASP A 109 12.85 -14.18 -10.72
C ASP A 109 13.73 -13.34 -9.76
N GLU A 110 15.03 -13.63 -9.70
CA GLU A 110 15.91 -13.01 -8.72
C GLU A 110 16.01 -11.49 -8.87
N GLN A 111 15.95 -10.98 -10.11
CA GLN A 111 16.03 -9.56 -10.41
C GLN A 111 14.73 -8.83 -10.07
N ASP A 112 13.58 -9.34 -10.53
CA ASP A 112 12.26 -8.79 -10.18
C ASP A 112 12.04 -8.82 -8.66
N ARG A 113 12.50 -9.89 -7.99
CA ARG A 113 12.36 -10.03 -6.54
C ARG A 113 13.21 -9.01 -5.78
N SER A 114 14.46 -8.76 -6.20
CA SER A 114 15.30 -7.69 -5.60
C SER A 114 14.71 -6.31 -5.86
N MET A 115 14.32 -6.02 -7.10
CA MET A 115 13.68 -4.75 -7.47
C MET A 115 12.38 -4.50 -6.70
N LEU A 116 11.56 -5.53 -6.52
CA LEU A 116 10.34 -5.47 -5.72
C LEU A 116 10.68 -5.16 -4.26
N TRP A 117 11.55 -5.95 -3.63
CA TRP A 117 11.96 -5.76 -2.23
C TRP A 117 12.55 -4.37 -1.97
N GLU A 118 13.48 -3.93 -2.81
CA GLU A 118 14.15 -2.63 -2.72
C GLU A 118 13.20 -1.45 -2.91
N SER A 119 12.08 -1.63 -3.65
CA SER A 119 11.07 -0.59 -3.85
C SER A 119 10.18 -0.33 -2.63
N LEU A 120 10.19 -1.22 -1.63
CA LEU A 120 9.23 -1.17 -0.52
C LEU A 120 9.64 -0.18 0.56
N PRO A 121 8.67 0.56 1.16
CA PRO A 121 8.93 1.43 2.30
C PRO A 121 9.64 0.73 3.46
N ILE A 122 9.31 -0.55 3.73
CA ILE A 122 9.91 -1.33 4.81
C ILE A 122 11.41 -1.64 4.63
N PHE A 123 11.93 -1.59 3.39
CA PHE A 123 13.35 -1.72 3.09
C PHE A 123 14.03 -0.35 3.02
N LEU A 124 13.39 0.60 2.34
CA LEU A 124 13.87 1.96 2.16
C LEU A 124 14.03 2.72 3.49
N GLY A 125 13.10 2.53 4.41
CA GLY A 125 13.02 3.23 5.69
C GLY A 125 12.35 4.59 5.61
N GLU A 126 12.35 5.31 6.73
CA GLU A 126 11.76 6.65 6.82
C GLU A 126 12.55 7.68 5.98
N GLY A 127 11.83 8.51 5.20
CA GLY A 127 12.39 9.73 4.60
C GLY A 127 12.75 9.71 3.10
N VAL A 128 12.65 8.58 2.40
CA VAL A 128 13.02 8.52 0.95
C VAL A 128 12.14 9.41 0.05
N GLY A 129 10.97 9.86 0.53
CA GLY A 129 10.11 10.84 -0.15
C GLY A 129 10.63 12.28 -0.24
N GLN A 130 11.81 12.62 0.32
CA GLN A 130 12.35 14.00 0.31
C GLN A 130 13.63 14.22 -0.51
N GLN A 131 14.18 13.21 -1.18
CA GLN A 131 15.43 13.35 -1.97
C GLN A 131 15.32 12.91 -3.43
N THR A 132 14.68 13.73 -4.27
CA THR A 132 15.08 14.02 -5.68
C THR A 132 14.28 15.18 -6.29
N ALA A 133 14.33 16.37 -5.69
CA ALA A 133 13.75 17.58 -6.28
C ALA A 133 14.60 18.85 -6.08
N THR A 134 15.93 18.71 -5.94
CA THR A 134 16.84 19.86 -5.94
C THR A 134 17.29 20.17 -7.37
N SER A 135 16.40 20.79 -8.14
CA SER A 135 16.80 21.56 -9.32
C SER A 135 17.79 22.64 -8.88
N SER A 136 19.07 22.49 -9.22
CA SER A 136 20.13 23.42 -8.80
C SER A 136 20.00 24.77 -9.52
N PRO A 137 19.72 25.89 -8.82
CA PRO A 137 19.87 27.22 -9.37
C PRO A 137 21.31 27.66 -9.11
N GLN A 138 22.14 27.61 -10.14
CA GLN A 138 23.52 28.07 -10.13
C GLN A 138 23.62 29.52 -9.59
N PRO A 139 24.27 29.76 -8.43
CA PRO A 139 24.44 31.11 -7.92
C PRO A 139 25.58 31.82 -8.64
N ALA A 140 25.27 32.90 -9.37
CA ALA A 140 26.26 33.81 -9.93
C ALA A 140 26.96 34.60 -8.79
N PRO A 141 28.27 34.87 -8.89
CA PRO A 141 29.02 35.50 -7.79
C PRO A 141 28.81 37.02 -7.75
N VAL A 142 28.01 37.51 -6.81
CA VAL A 142 27.87 38.94 -6.51
C VAL A 142 28.89 39.36 -5.43
N LYS A 143 29.56 40.49 -5.67
CA LYS A 143 30.67 40.99 -4.84
C LYS A 143 30.18 41.70 -3.57
N LYS A 144 31.08 41.75 -2.56
CA LYS A 144 31.05 42.61 -1.34
C LYS A 144 30.38 43.98 -1.59
N ALA A 145 29.61 44.58 -0.67
CA ALA A 145 30.08 45.03 0.65
C ALA A 145 28.95 45.68 1.51
N VAL A 146 29.30 46.06 2.75
CA VAL A 146 28.64 47.02 3.69
C VAL A 146 27.54 46.50 4.63
N GLU A 147 28.00 46.14 5.83
CA GLU A 147 27.36 46.30 7.16
C GLU A 147 27.81 47.69 7.75
N PRO A 148 27.22 48.32 8.81
CA PRO A 148 26.10 47.96 9.71
C PRO A 148 24.98 49.03 9.87
N ALA A 149 23.84 48.64 10.50
CA ALA A 149 23.14 49.45 11.53
C ALA A 149 22.02 48.68 12.29
N LYS A 150 22.12 48.66 13.63
CA LYS A 150 21.05 48.57 14.65
C LYS A 150 21.24 49.77 15.60
N PRO A 151 20.26 50.27 16.40
CA PRO A 151 19.12 49.61 17.06
C PRO A 151 17.76 50.29 16.70
N THR A 152 16.56 50.06 17.27
CA THR A 152 16.12 49.96 18.69
C THR A 152 14.64 49.50 18.76
N PRO A 153 14.16 48.81 19.83
CA PRO A 153 12.75 48.38 19.97
C PRO A 153 11.89 49.28 20.90
N PRO A 154 10.54 49.23 20.77
CA PRO A 154 9.62 49.51 21.88
C PRO A 154 8.45 48.47 21.94
N PRO A 155 7.51 48.51 22.90
CA PRO A 155 7.68 47.83 24.18
C PRO A 155 6.53 46.87 24.56
N ALA A 156 6.73 46.10 25.63
CA ALA A 156 5.75 45.12 26.13
C ALA A 156 4.49 45.76 26.75
N ALA A 157 3.32 45.25 26.38
CA ALA A 157 2.06 45.50 27.08
C ALA A 157 1.73 44.33 28.03
N LYS A 158 1.31 44.64 29.27
CA LYS A 158 0.92 43.65 30.29
C LYS A 158 -0.54 43.20 30.12
N PRO A 159 -0.96 42.05 30.70
CA PRO A 159 -2.28 41.48 30.50
C PRO A 159 -3.39 42.27 31.22
N GLN A 160 -4.56 42.32 30.59
CA GLN A 160 -5.78 42.93 31.13
C GLN A 160 -6.69 41.83 31.72
N PRO A 161 -7.02 41.84 33.03
CA PRO A 161 -7.93 40.88 33.62
C PRO A 161 -9.39 41.33 33.48
N SER A 162 -10.17 40.62 32.65
CA SER A 162 -11.62 40.83 32.51
C SER A 162 -12.38 39.63 33.06
N GLN A 163 -13.11 39.83 34.16
CA GLN A 163 -14.09 38.87 34.68
C GLN A 163 -15.28 38.73 33.73
N PRO A 164 -15.95 37.56 33.73
CA PRO A 164 -17.42 37.56 33.78
C PRO A 164 -17.98 36.88 35.05
N PRO A 165 -19.20 37.27 35.49
CA PRO A 165 -19.90 36.73 36.67
C PRO A 165 -20.69 35.42 36.36
N PRO A 166 -21.37 34.79 37.35
CA PRO A 166 -21.71 33.36 37.29
C PRO A 166 -23.19 33.01 36.98
N ALA A 167 -23.43 31.69 36.85
CA ALA A 167 -24.64 30.94 37.21
C ALA A 167 -25.96 31.13 36.43
N ALA A 168 -26.34 30.08 35.69
CA ALA A 168 -27.66 29.39 35.65
C ALA A 168 -27.52 28.24 34.62
N THR A 169 -27.77 26.95 34.90
CA THR A 169 -28.99 26.27 35.38
C THR A 169 -30.09 26.18 34.30
N ALA A 170 -30.70 24.98 34.21
CA ALA A 170 -31.80 24.53 33.33
C ALA A 170 -31.37 23.87 31.99
N VAL A 171 -31.76 22.63 31.61
CA VAL A 171 -33.11 21.96 31.57
C VAL A 171 -33.92 22.49 30.37
N VAL A 172 -34.47 21.72 29.40
CA VAL A 172 -34.60 20.26 29.17
C VAL A 172 -35.17 19.99 27.75
N GLN A 173 -35.16 18.74 27.25
CA GLN A 173 -35.90 18.17 26.07
C GLN A 173 -35.61 18.81 24.68
N ALA A 174 -35.45 18.12 23.54
CA ALA A 174 -35.88 16.81 22.99
C ALA A 174 -37.15 16.86 22.10
N THR A 175 -37.00 16.26 20.89
CA THR A 175 -38.02 15.97 19.84
C THR A 175 -38.52 17.15 18.97
N PRO A 176 -39.06 16.90 17.75
CA PRO A 176 -38.77 15.82 16.79
C PRO A 176 -38.42 16.32 15.36
N VAL A 177 -37.86 15.44 14.52
CA VAL A 177 -37.64 15.69 13.09
C VAL A 177 -38.90 15.33 12.30
N THR A 178 -39.35 16.23 11.42
CA THR A 178 -40.49 15.98 10.51
C THR A 178 -40.03 15.77 9.08
N GLU A 179 -40.47 14.65 8.52
CA GLU A 179 -40.31 14.19 7.14
C GLU A 179 -41.02 15.11 6.13
N LYS A 180 -40.39 15.38 4.96
CA LYS A 180 -41.12 15.91 3.80
C LYS A 180 -40.47 15.57 2.44
N THR A 181 -41.14 14.69 1.71
CA THR A 181 -40.85 14.25 0.34
C THR A 181 -41.60 15.11 -0.69
N VAL A 182 -40.95 15.56 -1.78
CA VAL A 182 -41.62 15.95 -3.05
C VAL A 182 -40.65 15.68 -4.24
N PRO A 183 -41.10 15.05 -5.35
CA PRO A 183 -40.30 14.78 -6.55
C PRO A 183 -40.51 15.81 -7.68
N VAL A 184 -39.58 15.89 -8.66
CA VAL A 184 -39.70 16.76 -9.85
C VAL A 184 -39.08 16.11 -11.11
N GLU A 185 -39.85 16.02 -12.19
CA GLU A 185 -39.43 15.79 -13.60
C GLU A 185 -40.64 16.04 -14.54
N PRO A 186 -40.47 16.25 -15.87
CA PRO A 186 -39.52 17.10 -16.59
C PRO A 186 -40.31 18.31 -17.17
N PRO A 187 -40.64 18.52 -18.49
CA PRO A 187 -40.05 18.17 -19.80
C PRO A 187 -39.45 19.40 -20.56
N HIS A 188 -38.60 19.15 -21.58
CA HIS A 188 -38.74 19.65 -22.99
C HIS A 188 -37.44 19.57 -23.82
N SER A 189 -37.52 18.87 -24.95
CA SER A 189 -36.74 19.11 -26.19
C SER A 189 -37.68 19.77 -27.23
N PRO A 190 -37.29 20.12 -28.49
CA PRO A 190 -36.01 19.92 -29.19
C PRO A 190 -35.50 21.14 -30.01
N ALA A 191 -34.30 21.04 -30.60
CA ALA A 191 -33.89 21.78 -31.81
C ALA A 191 -32.74 21.04 -32.52
N ALA A 192 -32.70 21.09 -33.85
CA ALA A 192 -31.73 20.37 -34.70
C ALA A 192 -30.78 21.32 -35.45
N VAL A 193 -29.55 20.86 -35.72
CA VAL A 193 -28.60 21.49 -36.65
C VAL A 193 -27.81 20.38 -37.37
N GLN A 194 -27.90 20.33 -38.70
CA GLN A 194 -26.95 19.65 -39.61
C GLN A 194 -25.76 20.63 -39.84
N GLU A 195 -24.55 20.27 -40.28
CA GLU A 195 -24.17 19.36 -41.37
C GLU A 195 -22.62 19.22 -41.42
N SER A 196 -22.09 18.43 -42.37
CA SER A 196 -20.68 18.27 -42.83
C SER A 196 -19.77 17.28 -42.05
N GLY A 197 -19.12 16.38 -42.81
CA GLY A 197 -18.37 15.20 -42.33
C GLY A 197 -16.84 15.39 -42.20
N PRO A 198 -15.98 14.44 -42.62
CA PRO A 198 -16.22 13.34 -43.57
C PRO A 198 -16.46 11.96 -42.93
N GLU A 199 -16.94 11.03 -43.75
CA GLU A 199 -17.00 9.60 -43.43
C GLU A 199 -15.59 9.03 -43.24
N VAL A 200 -15.41 8.31 -42.14
CA VAL A 200 -14.22 7.50 -41.88
C VAL A 200 -14.72 6.09 -41.59
N ASP A 201 -14.95 5.33 -42.66
CA ASP A 201 -15.20 3.88 -42.63
C ASP A 201 -13.88 3.11 -42.34
N ASP A 202 -13.12 3.58 -41.34
CA ASP A 202 -11.98 2.82 -40.81
C ASP A 202 -12.54 1.67 -39.96
N SER A 203 -12.68 0.54 -40.67
CA SER A 203 -13.31 -0.70 -40.24
C SER A 203 -13.02 -1.09 -38.79
N VAL A 204 -14.01 -1.74 -38.16
CA VAL A 204 -13.85 -2.45 -36.89
C VAL A 204 -12.69 -3.45 -36.93
N ASP A 205 -12.34 -3.97 -38.12
CA ASP A 205 -11.15 -4.81 -38.33
C ASP A 205 -9.83 -4.08 -38.08
N ASP A 206 -9.72 -2.78 -38.42
CA ASP A 206 -8.51 -1.99 -38.22
C ASP A 206 -8.33 -1.61 -36.74
N LEU A 207 -9.44 -1.38 -36.03
CA LEU A 207 -9.45 -1.30 -34.57
C LEU A 207 -9.06 -2.65 -33.92
N LEU A 208 -9.52 -3.79 -34.45
CA LEU A 208 -9.08 -5.12 -34.00
C LEU A 208 -7.58 -5.33 -34.25
N ALA A 209 -7.08 -4.97 -35.45
CA ALA A 209 -5.67 -5.07 -35.81
C ALA A 209 -4.79 -4.17 -34.94
N ALA A 210 -5.23 -2.95 -34.62
CA ALA A 210 -4.55 -2.06 -33.69
C ALA A 210 -4.50 -2.64 -32.26
N VAL A 211 -5.60 -3.23 -31.78
CA VAL A 211 -5.64 -3.91 -30.47
C VAL A 211 -4.75 -5.15 -30.45
N GLU A 212 -4.71 -5.93 -31.53
CA GLU A 212 -3.86 -7.12 -31.64
C GLU A 212 -2.37 -6.75 -31.76
N ALA A 213 -2.04 -5.67 -32.48
CA ALA A 213 -0.70 -5.10 -32.52
C ALA A 213 -0.26 -4.57 -31.14
N LEU A 214 -1.13 -3.87 -30.40
CA LEU A 214 -0.87 -3.45 -29.01
C LEU A 214 -0.68 -4.64 -28.06
N ARG A 215 -1.38 -5.76 -28.31
CA ARG A 215 -1.21 -7.01 -27.56
C ARG A 215 0.11 -7.70 -27.87
N ALA A 216 0.54 -7.69 -29.13
CA ALA A 216 1.83 -8.21 -29.57
C ALA A 216 3.01 -7.37 -29.04
N LYS A 217 2.81 -6.06 -28.82
CA LYS A 217 3.83 -5.12 -28.33
C LYS A 217 4.06 -5.13 -26.81
N ARG A 218 3.38 -6.01 -26.04
CA ARG A 218 3.66 -6.23 -24.61
C ARG A 218 4.68 -7.36 -24.41
N PRO A 219 5.96 -7.07 -24.12
CA PRO A 219 6.90 -8.11 -23.69
C PRO A 219 6.47 -8.63 -22.31
N GLY A 220 5.98 -9.87 -22.26
CA GLY A 220 5.58 -10.52 -21.00
C GLY A 220 4.40 -11.49 -21.10
N MET A 221 3.53 -11.37 -22.12
CA MET A 221 2.31 -12.22 -22.20
C MET A 221 2.46 -13.49 -23.07
N GLN A 222 3.58 -13.65 -23.79
CA GLN A 222 3.82 -14.81 -24.68
C GLN A 222 4.33 -16.06 -23.91
N THR A 223 5.02 -15.89 -22.78
CA THR A 223 5.63 -16.99 -22.00
C THR A 223 4.61 -17.90 -21.29
N ARG A 224 3.35 -17.47 -21.13
CA ARG A 224 2.28 -18.26 -20.48
C ARG A 224 1.41 -19.12 -21.41
N ARG A 225 1.75 -19.23 -22.70
CA ARG A 225 1.13 -20.21 -23.62
C ARG A 225 2.14 -21.25 -24.13
N ARG A 226 2.72 -22.04 -23.21
CA ARG A 226 3.24 -23.36 -23.59
C ARG A 226 2.06 -24.22 -24.04
N SER A 227 1.93 -24.43 -25.35
CA SER A 227 1.00 -25.41 -25.90
C SER A 227 1.38 -26.79 -25.36
N ILE A 228 0.51 -27.35 -24.51
CA ILE A 228 0.75 -28.66 -23.90
C ILE A 228 0.85 -29.68 -25.03
N LYS A 229 2.03 -30.29 -25.19
CA LYS A 229 2.29 -31.21 -26.29
C LYS A 229 1.35 -32.42 -26.16
N PRO A 230 0.79 -32.95 -27.26
CA PRO A 230 -0.20 -34.04 -27.18
C PRO A 230 0.34 -35.30 -26.48
N ALA A 231 1.65 -35.56 -26.57
CA ALA A 231 2.32 -36.64 -25.82
C ALA A 231 2.28 -36.44 -24.28
N GLU A 232 2.32 -35.20 -23.80
CA GLU A 232 2.26 -34.87 -22.37
C GLU A 232 0.84 -35.10 -21.81
N ILE A 233 -0.19 -34.81 -22.61
CA ILE A 233 -1.60 -35.13 -22.29
C ILE A 233 -1.79 -36.65 -22.18
N GLN A 234 -1.19 -37.44 -23.08
CA GLN A 234 -1.22 -38.90 -23.00
C GLN A 234 -0.53 -39.42 -21.74
N LYS A 235 0.65 -38.88 -21.39
CA LYS A 235 1.36 -39.24 -20.14
C LYS A 235 0.48 -38.99 -18.91
N ARG A 236 -0.10 -37.79 -18.77
CA ARG A 236 -1.00 -37.45 -17.66
C ARG A 236 -2.25 -38.33 -17.59
N ARG A 237 -2.80 -38.76 -18.75
CA ARG A 237 -3.94 -39.70 -18.80
C ARG A 237 -3.58 -41.11 -18.29
N ILE A 238 -2.36 -41.59 -18.55
CA ILE A 238 -1.88 -42.89 -18.05
C ILE A 238 -1.69 -42.81 -16.53
N GLU A 239 -1.05 -41.75 -16.05
CA GLU A 239 -0.80 -41.49 -14.63
C GLU A 239 -2.10 -41.37 -13.81
N LEU A 240 -3.10 -40.64 -14.33
CA LEU A 240 -4.45 -40.58 -13.73
C LEU A 240 -5.12 -41.95 -13.63
N ARG A 241 -5.03 -42.79 -14.67
CA ARG A 241 -5.59 -44.16 -14.63
C ARG A 241 -4.88 -45.04 -13.61
N GLN A 242 -3.57 -44.91 -13.45
CA GLN A 242 -2.81 -45.65 -12.44
C GLN A 242 -3.17 -45.23 -11.01
N ASN A 243 -3.32 -43.92 -10.76
CA ASN A 243 -3.71 -43.41 -9.46
C ASN A 243 -5.16 -43.77 -9.10
N LEU A 244 -6.10 -43.65 -10.04
CA LEU A 244 -7.49 -44.11 -9.84
C LEU A 244 -7.57 -45.62 -9.61
N GLY A 245 -6.77 -46.43 -10.32
CA GLY A 245 -6.68 -47.87 -10.10
C GLY A 245 -6.18 -48.23 -8.69
N ARG A 246 -5.22 -47.47 -8.15
CA ARG A 246 -4.76 -47.66 -6.75
C ARG A 246 -5.83 -47.29 -5.72
N ILE A 247 -6.58 -46.21 -5.95
CA ILE A 247 -7.66 -45.78 -5.05
C ILE A 247 -8.81 -46.81 -5.03
N LEU A 248 -9.19 -47.33 -6.20
CA LEU A 248 -10.27 -48.32 -6.32
C LEU A 248 -9.91 -49.74 -5.83
N VAL A 249 -8.63 -50.06 -5.65
CA VAL A 249 -8.15 -51.32 -5.05
C VAL A 249 -7.93 -51.18 -3.54
N SER A 250 -8.02 -49.97 -2.99
CA SER A 250 -7.87 -49.66 -1.55
C SER A 250 -9.22 -49.45 -0.84
N LEU A 251 -10.32 -49.85 -1.48
CA LEU A 251 -11.72 -49.80 -1.03
C LEU A 251 -12.29 -51.23 -1.00
#